data_AF-A0A9P8FGA9-F1
#
_entry.id   AF-A0A9P8FGA9-F1
#
_cell.length_a   1.000
_cell.length_b   1.000
_cell.length_c   1.000
_cell.angle_alpha   90.00
_cell.angle_beta   90.00
_cell.angle_gamma   90.00
#
_symmetry.space_group_name_H-M   'P 1'
#
loop_
_entity.id
_entity.type
_entity.pdbx_description
1 polymer ?
#
loop_
_entity_poly.entity_id
_entity_poly.type
_entity_poly.pdbx_seq_one_letter_code
_entity_poly.pdbx_strand_id
1 'polypeptide(L)'
;MAPTTPKTPKKATPAKRVLGTTTSSPVSPITRVRKSQRDAPDLGTEMVFVLLGSGPKEHRETKVFHRNLLMSVSGFFAAGLTSSFKEAETGVFEFEEEDASTFSIFEQWVYKDRLFIKKTASETEDDDDDDQEWECLPRLYTLGERLCAPRFKDAVISAMIEKVNESKVMPDTWASYVYQNTVSACALRRLIVDFHVFAHQGKLLKKGACPDAEEPEFEFLQDAMARMADAGQRVFAADAAGEMPWADACAYHEHGEGACHLAEDDDDVLLLKSPQTAPLRRSARSVTTLSSHKTASFLD
;
A
#
# COMPACT_ATOMS: atom_id res chain seq x y z
N MET A 1 -39.54 -11.37 31.46
CA MET A 1 -39.96 -11.72 30.09
C MET A 1 -39.02 -12.80 29.57
N ALA A 2 -39.52 -13.96 29.19
CA ALA A 2 -38.67 -15.02 28.63
C ALA A 2 -38.25 -14.65 27.19
N PRO A 3 -37.00 -14.92 26.77
CA PRO A 3 -36.57 -14.65 25.39
C PRO A 3 -37.35 -15.57 24.44
N THR A 4 -38.09 -14.98 23.50
CA THR A 4 -38.72 -15.74 22.43
C THR A 4 -37.64 -16.14 21.44
N THR A 5 -37.47 -17.45 21.19
CA THR A 5 -36.52 -17.95 20.21
C THR A 5 -36.94 -17.52 18.80
N PRO A 6 -36.02 -17.05 17.94
CA PRO A 6 -36.35 -16.67 16.57
C PRO A 6 -36.90 -17.88 15.81
N LYS A 7 -38.10 -17.73 15.23
CA LYS A 7 -38.68 -18.77 14.36
C LYS A 7 -37.82 -18.88 13.10
N THR A 8 -37.27 -20.06 12.83
CA THR A 8 -36.50 -20.32 11.62
C THR A 8 -37.39 -20.29 10.37
N PRO A 9 -36.94 -19.65 9.27
CA PRO A 9 -37.70 -19.60 8.04
C PRO A 9 -37.84 -21.01 7.43
N LYS A 10 -39.03 -21.32 6.92
CA LYS A 10 -39.30 -22.60 6.23
C LYS A 10 -38.42 -22.72 4.99
N LYS A 11 -37.85 -23.91 4.75
CA LYS A 11 -36.99 -24.20 3.61
C LYS A 11 -37.71 -23.88 2.29
N ALA A 12 -37.16 -22.97 1.49
CA ALA A 12 -37.74 -22.55 0.23
C ALA A 12 -37.69 -23.68 -0.82
N THR A 13 -38.79 -23.88 -1.54
CA THR A 13 -38.88 -24.78 -2.69
C THR A 13 -38.12 -24.14 -3.88
N PRO A 14 -37.35 -24.89 -4.68
CA PRO A 14 -36.56 -24.30 -5.76
C PRO A 14 -37.46 -23.65 -6.80
N ALA A 15 -37.37 -22.33 -6.95
CA ALA A 15 -38.13 -21.56 -7.92
C ALA A 15 -37.55 -21.72 -9.34
N LYS A 16 -38.42 -21.78 -10.35
CA LYS A 16 -38.04 -21.80 -11.77
C LYS A 16 -37.29 -20.51 -12.13
N ARG A 17 -36.23 -20.65 -12.93
CA ARG A 17 -35.39 -19.55 -13.44
C ARG A 17 -36.27 -18.56 -14.21
N VAL A 18 -36.38 -17.33 -13.73
CA VAL A 18 -37.11 -16.25 -14.42
C VAL A 18 -36.19 -15.71 -15.52
N LEU A 19 -36.57 -15.91 -16.79
CA LEU A 19 -35.91 -15.25 -17.91
C LEU A 19 -36.39 -13.79 -17.97
N GLY A 20 -35.53 -12.86 -17.58
CA GLY A 20 -35.74 -11.43 -17.80
C GLY A 20 -35.06 -10.98 -19.08
N THR A 21 -35.81 -10.32 -19.98
CA THR A 21 -35.29 -9.59 -21.14
C THR A 21 -34.58 -8.32 -20.68
N THR A 22 -33.29 -8.19 -20.98
CA THR A 22 -32.47 -7.02 -20.63
C THR A 22 -32.52 -5.98 -21.75
N THR A 23 -33.20 -4.86 -21.54
CA THR A 23 -33.00 -3.62 -22.30
C THR A 23 -31.80 -2.87 -21.72
N SER A 24 -30.81 -2.59 -22.56
CA SER A 24 -29.56 -1.92 -22.20
C SER A 24 -29.74 -0.40 -22.16
N SER A 25 -29.78 0.16 -20.96
CA SER A 25 -29.46 1.56 -20.70
C SER A 25 -28.09 1.64 -20.03
N PRO A 26 -27.33 2.74 -20.20
CA PRO A 26 -26.02 2.88 -19.56
C PRO A 26 -26.25 3.12 -18.06
N VAL A 27 -26.06 2.08 -17.25
CA VAL A 27 -26.17 2.16 -15.79
C VAL A 27 -24.76 2.28 -15.22
N SER A 28 -24.59 3.20 -14.27
CA SER A 28 -23.41 3.27 -13.39
C SER A 28 -23.05 1.89 -12.86
N PRO A 29 -21.78 1.59 -12.56
CA PRO A 29 -21.39 0.27 -12.04
C PRO A 29 -22.25 -0.07 -10.82
N ILE A 30 -23.08 -1.11 -10.95
CA ILE A 30 -23.96 -1.56 -9.87
C ILE A 30 -23.09 -2.37 -8.93
N THR A 31 -22.66 -1.76 -7.83
CA THR A 31 -21.97 -2.48 -6.76
C THR A 31 -22.90 -3.57 -6.24
N ARG A 32 -22.54 -4.84 -6.49
CA ARG A 32 -23.39 -5.96 -6.11
C ARG A 32 -23.31 -6.17 -4.60
N VAL A 33 -24.42 -5.95 -3.91
CA VAL A 33 -24.55 -6.20 -2.45
C VAL A 33 -24.25 -7.66 -2.07
N ARG A 34 -24.45 -8.60 -3.01
CA ARG A 34 -24.25 -10.04 -2.77
C ARG A 34 -22.91 -10.48 -3.35
N LYS A 35 -21.95 -10.77 -2.47
CA LYS A 35 -20.69 -11.47 -2.80
C LYS A 35 -20.74 -12.93 -2.35
N SER A 36 -19.79 -13.75 -2.81
CA SER A 36 -19.73 -15.15 -2.38
C SER A 36 -19.33 -15.21 -0.91
N GLN A 37 -19.93 -16.12 -0.14
CA GLN A 37 -19.55 -16.31 1.27
C GLN A 37 -18.07 -16.67 1.44
N ARG A 38 -17.45 -17.27 0.41
CA ARG A 38 -16.01 -17.60 0.41
C ARG A 38 -15.10 -16.39 0.30
N ASP A 39 -15.64 -15.26 -0.15
CA ASP A 39 -14.89 -14.00 -0.31
C ASP A 39 -14.94 -13.17 0.99
N ALA A 40 -15.71 -13.62 1.99
CA ALA A 40 -15.76 -12.95 3.28
C ALA A 40 -14.47 -13.22 4.06
N PRO A 41 -13.83 -12.19 4.64
CA PRO A 41 -12.65 -12.40 5.47
C PRO A 41 -12.99 -13.24 6.70
N ASP A 42 -12.08 -14.14 7.07
CA ASP A 42 -12.18 -14.87 8.34
C ASP A 42 -11.74 -13.96 9.48
N LEU A 43 -12.68 -13.55 10.32
CA LEU A 43 -12.40 -12.72 11.48
C LEU A 43 -11.91 -13.56 12.68
N GLY A 44 -12.27 -14.84 12.76
CA GLY A 44 -12.11 -15.62 13.98
C GLY A 44 -12.90 -15.05 15.16
N THR A 45 -12.54 -15.48 16.37
CA THR A 45 -13.18 -15.03 17.64
C THR A 45 -12.21 -14.34 18.59
N GLU A 46 -10.91 -14.45 18.33
CA GLU A 46 -9.87 -13.88 19.17
C GLU A 46 -9.59 -12.44 18.78
N MET A 47 -9.29 -11.61 19.79
CA MET A 47 -8.99 -10.20 19.61
C MET A 47 -7.53 -9.92 19.94
N VAL A 48 -6.97 -8.93 19.26
CA VAL A 48 -5.61 -8.41 19.47
C VAL A 48 -5.72 -6.96 19.90
N PHE A 49 -4.96 -6.58 20.92
CA PHE A 49 -4.95 -5.24 21.49
C PHE A 49 -3.63 -4.56 21.15
N VAL A 50 -3.71 -3.38 20.56
CA VAL A 50 -2.54 -2.58 20.19
C VAL A 50 -2.56 -1.29 20.98
N LEU A 51 -1.60 -1.14 21.90
CA LEU A 51 -1.43 0.06 22.73
C LEU A 51 -0.47 1.02 22.04
N LEU A 52 -0.86 2.28 21.92
CA LEU A 52 -0.18 3.32 21.14
C LEU A 52 0.26 4.48 22.02
N GLY A 53 1.33 5.17 21.60
CA GLY A 53 1.91 6.30 22.29
C GLY A 53 2.81 5.92 23.47
N SER A 54 3.51 6.92 23.98
CA SER A 54 4.44 6.80 25.11
C SER A 54 3.78 7.14 26.45
N GLY A 55 4.38 6.71 27.56
CA GLY A 55 3.92 7.05 28.91
C GLY A 55 3.10 5.94 29.61
N PRO A 56 2.43 6.26 30.73
CA PRO A 56 1.70 5.26 31.52
C PRO A 56 0.58 4.60 30.72
N LYS A 57 0.41 3.28 30.88
CA LYS A 57 -0.53 2.47 30.08
C LYS A 57 -1.98 2.96 30.14
N GLU A 58 -2.41 3.52 31.27
CA GLU A 58 -3.76 4.06 31.45
C GLU A 58 -4.07 5.30 30.59
N HIS A 59 -3.05 5.98 30.05
CA HIS A 59 -3.22 7.14 29.16
C HIS A 59 -2.97 6.80 27.69
N ARG A 60 -2.57 5.56 27.38
CA ARG A 60 -2.28 5.11 26.02
C ARG A 60 -3.56 4.69 25.32
N GLU A 61 -3.71 5.09 24.07
CA GLU A 61 -4.84 4.67 23.27
C GLU A 61 -4.69 3.19 22.91
N THR A 62 -5.79 2.44 22.95
CA THR A 62 -5.82 1.02 22.58
C THR A 62 -6.73 0.80 21.38
N LYS A 63 -6.17 0.24 20.31
CA LYS A 63 -6.90 -0.25 19.14
C LYS A 63 -7.14 -1.75 19.26
N VAL A 64 -8.27 -2.24 18.76
CA VAL A 64 -8.69 -3.64 18.95
C VAL A 64 -9.04 -4.29 17.61
N PHE A 65 -8.41 -5.43 17.33
CA PHE A 65 -8.47 -6.09 16.04
C PHE A 65 -8.94 -7.53 16.14
N HIS A 66 -9.65 -8.01 15.12
CA HIS A 66 -9.87 -9.44 14.94
C HIS A 66 -8.56 -10.11 14.54
N ARG A 67 -8.14 -11.14 15.29
CA ARG A 67 -6.83 -11.77 15.15
C ARG A 67 -6.56 -12.27 13.74
N ASN A 68 -7.47 -13.09 13.18
CA ASN A 68 -7.26 -13.73 11.88
C ASN A 68 -7.17 -12.69 10.77
N LEU A 69 -8.03 -11.66 10.82
CA LEU A 69 -8.01 -10.56 9.87
C LEU A 69 -6.69 -9.78 9.94
N LEU A 70 -6.24 -9.39 11.14
CA LEU A 70 -5.01 -8.63 11.31
C LEU A 70 -3.78 -9.41 10.81
N MET A 71 -3.71 -10.71 11.11
CA MET A 71 -2.64 -11.58 10.62
C MET A 71 -2.64 -11.71 9.08
N SER A 72 -3.82 -11.68 8.45
CA SER A 72 -3.91 -11.73 6.98
C SER A 72 -3.39 -10.45 6.30
N VAL A 73 -3.41 -9.32 7.01
CA VAL A 73 -2.98 -8.01 6.48
C VAL A 73 -1.50 -7.73 6.78
N SER A 74 -0.99 -8.20 7.92
CA SER A 74 0.33 -7.84 8.43
C SER A 74 1.16 -9.07 8.78
N GLY A 75 2.30 -9.20 8.10
CA GLY A 75 3.29 -10.25 8.40
C GLY A 75 3.90 -10.11 9.79
N PHE A 76 4.04 -8.88 10.31
CA PHE A 76 4.53 -8.62 11.67
C PHE A 76 3.59 -9.22 12.71
N PHE A 77 2.29 -8.93 12.63
CA PHE A 77 1.31 -9.49 13.56
C PHE A 77 1.16 -11.00 13.38
N ALA A 78 1.17 -11.51 12.14
CA ALA A 78 1.18 -12.95 11.88
C ALA A 78 2.35 -13.66 12.57
N ALA A 79 3.57 -13.12 12.43
CA ALA A 79 4.75 -13.66 13.08
C ALA A 79 4.66 -13.55 14.61
N GLY A 80 4.30 -12.39 15.15
CA GLY A 80 4.19 -12.18 16.59
C GLY A 80 3.16 -13.10 17.25
N LEU A 81 1.98 -13.24 16.65
CA LEU A 81 0.87 -14.02 17.18
C LEU A 81 1.08 -15.54 17.07
N THR A 82 1.90 -16.01 16.11
CA THR A 82 2.18 -17.45 15.93
C THR A 82 3.52 -17.89 16.53
N SER A 83 4.25 -16.96 17.14
CA SER A 83 5.53 -17.21 17.79
C SER A 83 5.37 -17.80 19.20
N SER A 84 6.50 -18.03 19.87
CA SER A 84 6.56 -18.34 21.30
C SER A 84 6.77 -17.10 22.18
N PHE A 85 6.57 -15.89 21.65
CA PHE A 85 6.73 -14.65 22.42
C PHE A 85 5.47 -14.34 23.26
N LYS A 86 5.61 -13.41 24.21
CA LYS A 86 4.51 -13.02 25.13
C LYS A 86 3.28 -12.51 24.38
N GLU A 87 3.48 -11.93 23.20
CA GLU A 87 2.44 -11.36 22.34
C GLU A 87 1.53 -12.46 21.80
N ALA A 88 2.05 -13.66 21.56
CA ALA A 88 1.25 -14.81 21.11
C ALA A 88 0.25 -15.28 22.18
N GLU A 89 0.67 -15.25 23.45
CA GLU A 89 -0.14 -15.64 24.60
C GLU A 89 -1.10 -14.54 25.04
N THR A 90 -0.62 -13.29 25.10
CA THR A 90 -1.41 -12.16 25.61
C THR A 90 -2.29 -11.52 24.55
N GLY A 91 -1.92 -11.60 23.27
CA GLY A 91 -2.55 -10.85 22.19
C GLY A 91 -2.35 -9.33 22.30
N VAL A 92 -1.36 -8.87 23.08
CA VAL A 92 -1.11 -7.45 23.33
C VAL A 92 0.19 -7.01 22.68
N PHE A 93 0.11 -5.98 21.83
CA PHE A 93 1.27 -5.33 21.22
C PHE A 93 1.36 -3.89 21.72
N GLU A 94 2.58 -3.45 22.03
CA GLU A 94 2.83 -2.10 22.53
C GLU A 94 3.76 -1.37 21.58
N PHE A 95 3.31 -0.22 21.08
CA PHE A 95 4.10 0.67 20.25
C PHE A 95 4.19 2.04 20.92
N GLU A 96 5.40 2.44 21.33
CA GLU A 96 5.62 3.68 22.08
C GLU A 96 5.81 4.89 21.17
N GLU A 97 6.40 4.66 19.99
CA GLU A 97 6.74 5.68 19.00
C GLU A 97 5.59 5.96 18.01
N GLU A 98 4.55 5.13 18.03
CA GLU A 98 3.43 5.22 17.10
C GLU A 98 2.33 6.14 17.56
N ASP A 99 1.97 7.05 16.66
CA ASP A 99 0.88 7.96 16.83
C ASP A 99 -0.48 7.29 16.57
N ALA A 100 -1.46 7.60 17.42
CA ALA A 100 -2.78 6.99 17.36
C ALA A 100 -3.58 7.38 16.11
N SER A 101 -3.38 8.58 15.57
CA SER A 101 -4.07 9.02 14.35
C SER A 101 -3.57 8.27 13.12
N THR A 102 -2.25 8.07 13.01
CA THR A 102 -1.65 7.28 11.91
C THR A 102 -2.12 5.83 11.98
N PHE A 103 -2.14 5.24 13.17
CA PHE A 103 -2.62 3.87 13.35
C PHE A 103 -4.13 3.71 13.12
N SER A 104 -4.93 4.77 13.33
CA SER A 104 -6.37 4.76 13.04
C SER A 104 -6.65 4.59 11.54
N ILE A 105 -5.79 5.12 10.67
CA ILE A 105 -5.91 4.92 9.22
C ILE A 105 -5.57 3.46 8.87
N PHE A 106 -4.52 2.89 9.47
CA PHE A 106 -4.24 1.47 9.33
C PHE A 106 -5.38 0.58 9.87
N GLU A 107 -6.01 0.98 10.97
CA GLU A 107 -7.20 0.29 11.50
C GLU A 107 -8.32 0.26 10.48
N GLN A 108 -8.65 1.40 9.88
CA GLN A 108 -9.66 1.48 8.84
C GLN A 108 -9.28 0.64 7.62
N TRP A 109 -8.00 0.66 7.22
CA TRP A 109 -7.50 -0.18 6.12
C TRP A 109 -7.75 -1.66 6.39
N VAL A 110 -7.39 -2.17 7.56
CA VAL A 110 -7.60 -3.59 7.93
C VAL A 110 -9.05 -4.04 7.74
N TYR A 111 -10.03 -3.16 7.98
CA TYR A 111 -11.45 -3.48 7.88
C TYR A 111 -12.13 -3.08 6.56
N LYS A 112 -11.54 -2.17 5.78
CA LYS A 112 -12.19 -1.56 4.62
C LYS A 112 -11.41 -1.67 3.33
N ASP A 113 -10.12 -2.04 3.40
CA ASP A 113 -9.20 -2.08 2.26
C ASP A 113 -9.16 -0.73 1.51
N ARG A 114 -9.24 0.37 2.29
CA ARG A 114 -9.30 1.76 1.82
C ARG A 114 -8.58 2.70 2.79
N LEU A 115 -7.96 3.74 2.25
CA LEU A 115 -7.37 4.84 3.01
C LEU A 115 -8.37 6.00 3.09
N PHE A 116 -8.79 6.37 4.31
CA PHE A 116 -9.71 7.50 4.52
C PHE A 116 -8.91 8.73 4.99
N ILE A 117 -8.10 9.28 4.09
CA ILE A 117 -7.19 10.39 4.38
C ILE A 117 -7.61 11.71 3.73
N LYS A 118 -8.53 11.65 2.76
CA LYS A 118 -9.08 12.84 2.09
C LYS A 118 -10.19 13.44 2.94
N LYS A 119 -10.00 14.68 3.41
CA LYS A 119 -11.08 15.44 4.05
C LYS A 119 -12.04 15.99 2.99
N THR A 120 -13.33 15.96 3.28
CA THR A 120 -14.35 16.55 2.39
C THR A 120 -14.36 18.07 2.57
N ALA A 121 -14.37 18.82 1.47
CA ALA A 121 -14.33 20.28 1.36
C ALA A 121 -15.46 21.07 2.08
N SER A 122 -16.20 20.47 3.01
CA SER A 122 -17.28 21.10 3.77
C SER A 122 -16.85 21.59 5.16
N GLU A 123 -15.64 21.28 5.63
CA GLU A 123 -15.13 21.70 6.94
C GLU A 123 -14.05 22.76 6.72
N THR A 124 -14.50 23.96 6.33
CA THR A 124 -13.68 25.18 6.05
C THR A 124 -12.56 24.99 5.01
N GLU A 125 -12.55 25.82 3.97
CA GLU A 125 -11.47 25.87 2.98
C GLU A 125 -10.21 26.50 3.60
N ASP A 126 -9.69 25.92 4.68
CA ASP A 126 -8.47 26.34 5.35
C ASP A 126 -7.31 25.49 4.81
N ASP A 127 -6.17 26.13 4.46
CA ASP A 127 -4.97 25.48 3.92
C ASP A 127 -4.44 24.32 4.81
N ASP A 128 -4.80 24.31 6.10
CA ASP A 128 -4.39 23.33 7.11
C ASP A 128 -4.81 21.87 6.78
N ASP A 129 -5.87 21.67 6.00
CA ASP A 129 -6.42 20.34 5.71
C ASP A 129 -5.63 19.57 4.63
N ASP A 130 -5.14 20.26 3.60
CA ASP A 130 -4.29 19.68 2.56
C ASP A 130 -2.91 19.30 3.11
N ASP A 131 -2.39 20.11 4.04
CA ASP A 131 -1.14 19.86 4.74
C ASP A 131 -1.20 18.57 5.55
N GLN A 132 -2.34 18.28 6.21
CA GLN A 132 -2.49 17.05 6.99
C GLN A 132 -2.42 15.77 6.13
N GLU A 133 -3.02 15.79 4.93
CA GLU A 133 -2.94 14.63 4.02
C GLU A 133 -1.49 14.41 3.56
N TRP A 134 -0.79 15.47 3.17
CA TRP A 134 0.62 15.40 2.79
C TRP A 134 1.52 14.93 3.94
N GLU A 135 1.29 15.40 5.17
CA GLU A 135 2.08 14.99 6.32
C GLU A 135 1.88 13.52 6.73
N CYS A 136 0.68 12.97 6.51
CA CYS A 136 0.38 11.60 6.95
C CYS A 136 0.92 10.52 6.01
N LEU A 137 0.95 10.76 4.69
CA LEU A 137 1.34 9.78 3.67
C LEU A 137 2.71 9.09 3.92
N PRO A 138 3.83 9.80 4.15
CA PRO A 138 5.11 9.14 4.40
C PRO A 138 5.10 8.33 5.71
N ARG A 139 4.36 8.78 6.73
CA ARG A 139 4.20 8.06 8.01
C ARG A 139 3.40 6.78 7.85
N LEU A 140 2.37 6.77 7.00
CA LEU A 140 1.62 5.56 6.68
C LEU A 140 2.49 4.53 5.97
N TYR A 141 3.33 4.97 5.03
CA TYR A 141 4.23 4.04 4.34
C TYR A 141 5.25 3.43 5.31
N THR A 142 5.89 4.22 6.17
CA THR A 142 6.86 3.71 7.17
C THR A 142 6.20 2.83 8.23
N LEU A 143 4.94 3.10 8.59
CA LEU A 143 4.12 2.18 9.40
C LEU A 143 3.93 0.84 8.68
N GLY A 144 3.58 0.87 7.39
CA GLY A 144 3.46 -0.33 6.57
C GLY A 144 4.73 -1.17 6.50
N GLU A 145 5.90 -0.54 6.43
CA GLU A 145 7.21 -1.21 6.50
C GLU A 145 7.38 -1.96 7.84
N ARG A 146 7.17 -1.26 8.96
CA ARG A 146 7.33 -1.85 10.31
C ARG A 146 6.32 -2.95 10.60
N LEU A 147 5.12 -2.84 10.05
CA LEU A 147 4.07 -3.86 10.19
C LEU A 147 4.18 -4.97 9.14
N CYS A 148 5.16 -4.94 8.23
CA CYS A 148 5.28 -5.88 7.11
C CYS A 148 3.94 -6.05 6.36
N ALA A 149 3.31 -4.93 5.97
CA ALA A 149 1.99 -4.87 5.34
C ALA A 149 2.09 -4.39 3.87
N PRO A 150 2.48 -5.27 2.92
CA PRO A 150 2.80 -4.86 1.54
C PRO A 150 1.60 -4.26 0.79
N ARG A 151 0.39 -4.84 0.91
CA ARG A 151 -0.80 -4.28 0.24
C ARG A 151 -1.15 -2.88 0.75
N PHE A 152 -0.96 -2.63 2.04
CA PHE A 152 -1.15 -1.30 2.64
C PHE A 152 -0.12 -0.30 2.09
N LYS A 153 1.16 -0.68 2.02
CA LYS A 153 2.21 0.16 1.42
C LYS A 153 1.89 0.50 -0.04
N ASP A 154 1.46 -0.48 -0.83
CA ASP A 154 1.09 -0.27 -2.23
C ASP A 154 -0.10 0.70 -2.36
N ALA A 155 -1.09 0.60 -1.49
CA ALA A 155 -2.21 1.54 -1.45
C ALA A 155 -1.75 2.96 -1.09
N VAL A 156 -0.80 3.09 -0.15
CA VAL A 156 -0.21 4.40 0.21
C VAL A 156 0.57 5.00 -0.98
N ILE A 157 1.34 4.19 -1.72
CA ILE A 157 2.04 4.64 -2.93
C ILE A 157 1.05 5.14 -3.98
N SER A 158 -0.04 4.41 -4.21
CA SER A 158 -1.10 4.85 -5.12
C SER A 158 -1.73 6.17 -4.66
N ALA A 159 -2.04 6.30 -3.37
CA ALA A 159 -2.61 7.53 -2.80
C ALA A 159 -1.65 8.73 -2.95
N MET A 160 -0.34 8.54 -2.78
CA MET A 160 0.65 9.59 -3.03
C MET A 160 0.63 10.06 -4.48
N ILE A 161 0.59 9.12 -5.43
CA ILE A 161 0.55 9.42 -6.86
C ILE A 161 -0.78 10.11 -7.22
N GLU A 162 -1.90 9.66 -6.67
CA GLU A 162 -3.21 10.31 -6.81
C GLU A 162 -3.18 11.75 -6.30
N LYS A 163 -2.63 12.00 -5.10
CA LYS A 163 -2.53 13.34 -4.52
C LYS A 163 -1.63 14.28 -5.33
N VAL A 164 -0.49 13.79 -5.82
CA VAL A 164 0.40 14.53 -6.75
C VAL A 164 -0.35 14.87 -8.03
N ASN A 165 -1.11 13.92 -8.58
CA ASN A 165 -1.87 14.14 -9.81
C ASN A 165 -3.07 15.08 -9.60
N GLU A 166 -3.70 15.08 -8.43
CA GLU A 166 -4.82 15.96 -8.10
C GLU A 166 -4.35 17.40 -7.87
N SER A 167 -3.37 17.59 -6.98
CA SER A 167 -2.88 18.92 -6.57
C SER A 167 -1.90 19.56 -7.56
N LYS A 168 -1.23 18.74 -8.40
CA LYS A 168 -0.09 19.15 -9.23
C LYS A 168 1.10 19.70 -8.43
N VAL A 169 1.17 19.38 -7.14
CA VAL A 169 2.29 19.71 -6.24
C VAL A 169 3.16 18.47 -6.06
N MET A 170 4.48 18.67 -6.02
CA MET A 170 5.45 17.61 -5.72
C MET A 170 5.83 17.66 -4.24
N PRO A 171 5.88 16.52 -3.53
CA PRO A 171 6.41 16.50 -2.18
C PRO A 171 7.91 16.80 -2.19
N ASP A 172 8.33 17.74 -1.35
CA ASP A 172 9.70 18.28 -1.32
C ASP A 172 10.27 18.45 0.09
N THR A 173 9.63 17.80 1.08
CA THR A 173 10.03 17.79 2.50
C THR A 173 10.17 16.37 3.08
N TRP A 174 10.05 15.34 2.23
CA TRP A 174 9.93 13.95 2.67
C TRP A 174 11.26 13.20 2.69
N ALA A 175 12.26 13.64 1.91
CA ALA A 175 13.46 12.85 1.67
C ALA A 175 14.19 12.49 2.97
N SER A 176 14.40 13.46 3.88
CA SER A 176 15.08 13.17 5.15
C SER A 176 14.32 12.16 6.01
N TYR A 177 13.02 12.39 6.23
CA TYR A 177 12.18 11.48 7.01
C TYR A 177 12.17 10.06 6.43
N VAL A 178 11.96 9.92 5.11
CA VAL A 178 11.87 8.62 4.46
C VAL A 178 13.20 7.87 4.53
N TYR A 179 14.32 8.53 4.27
CA TYR A 179 15.63 7.88 4.31
C TYR A 179 16.05 7.47 5.73
N GLN A 180 15.62 8.20 6.76
CA GLN A 180 15.87 7.81 8.15
C GLN A 180 14.98 6.66 8.64
N ASN A 181 13.79 6.47 8.04
CA ASN A 181 12.76 5.54 8.55
C ASN A 181 12.46 4.36 7.61
N THR A 182 13.24 4.17 6.55
CA THR A 182 13.08 3.04 5.61
C THR A 182 14.41 2.36 5.31
N VAL A 183 14.35 1.13 4.80
CA VAL A 183 15.52 0.43 4.28
C VAL A 183 15.88 0.91 2.86
N SER A 184 17.11 0.64 2.43
CA SER A 184 17.56 1.00 1.08
C SER A 184 16.70 0.34 -0.01
N ALA A 185 16.51 1.06 -1.12
CA ALA A 185 15.78 0.62 -2.31
C ALA A 185 14.28 0.27 -2.14
N CYS A 186 13.61 0.71 -1.04
CA CYS A 186 12.17 0.55 -0.90
C CYS A 186 11.38 1.35 -1.97
N ALA A 187 10.10 1.02 -2.15
CA ALA A 187 9.24 1.67 -3.16
C ALA A 187 9.17 3.19 -3.01
N LEU A 188 9.03 3.69 -1.78
CA LEU A 188 8.90 5.12 -1.52
C LEU A 188 10.17 5.90 -1.86
N ARG A 189 11.36 5.37 -1.54
CA ARG A 189 12.64 6.01 -1.93
C ARG A 189 12.74 6.15 -3.45
N ARG A 190 12.39 5.10 -4.20
CA ARG A 190 12.37 5.15 -5.68
C ARG A 190 11.40 6.21 -6.20
N LEU A 191 10.20 6.32 -5.60
CA LEU A 191 9.18 7.28 -6.00
C LEU A 191 9.63 8.74 -5.75
N ILE A 192 10.14 9.03 -4.54
CA ILE A 192 10.60 10.39 -4.18
C ILE A 192 11.77 10.81 -5.07
N VAL A 193 12.71 9.89 -5.35
CA VAL A 193 13.80 10.15 -6.29
C VAL A 193 13.26 10.48 -7.69
N ASP A 194 12.28 9.72 -8.19
CA ASP A 194 11.69 10.01 -9.49
C ASP A 194 10.93 11.36 -9.51
N PHE A 195 10.22 11.72 -8.44
CA PHE A 195 9.63 13.05 -8.31
C PHE A 195 10.70 14.14 -8.44
N HIS A 196 11.81 14.04 -7.72
CA HIS A 196 12.86 15.07 -7.75
C HIS A 196 13.63 15.12 -9.08
N VAL A 197 13.86 13.96 -9.71
CA VAL A 197 14.62 13.86 -10.96
C VAL A 197 13.78 14.29 -12.17
N PHE A 198 12.54 13.82 -12.29
CA PHE A 198 11.70 14.07 -13.47
C PHE A 198 10.85 15.32 -13.34
N ALA A 199 10.31 15.60 -12.15
CA ALA A 199 9.55 16.84 -11.98
C ALA A 199 10.47 18.04 -12.16
N HIS A 200 9.97 19.00 -12.92
CA HIS A 200 10.71 20.22 -13.25
C HIS A 200 12.14 19.97 -13.78
N GLN A 201 12.41 18.80 -14.39
CA GLN A 201 13.69 18.45 -15.01
C GLN A 201 14.87 18.54 -14.02
N GLY A 202 14.72 17.99 -12.81
CA GLY A 202 15.77 17.97 -11.80
C GLY A 202 15.99 19.30 -11.07
N LYS A 203 15.14 20.31 -11.30
CA LYS A 203 15.27 21.61 -10.62
C LYS A 203 15.12 21.50 -9.11
N LEU A 204 14.33 20.54 -8.60
CA LEU A 204 14.14 20.32 -7.18
C LEU A 204 15.44 19.89 -6.48
N LEU A 205 16.40 19.26 -7.18
CA LEU A 205 17.68 18.83 -6.62
C LEU A 205 18.70 19.97 -6.46
N LYS A 206 18.40 21.19 -6.92
CA LYS A 206 19.31 22.33 -6.78
C LYS A 206 19.25 22.85 -5.35
N LYS A 207 20.42 23.09 -4.75
CA LYS A 207 20.50 23.75 -3.45
C LYS A 207 19.71 25.06 -3.46
N GLY A 208 18.83 25.26 -2.49
CA GLY A 208 17.92 26.41 -2.41
C GLY A 208 16.61 26.27 -3.18
N ALA A 209 16.35 25.13 -3.84
CA ALA A 209 15.10 24.93 -4.59
C ALA A 209 13.92 24.49 -3.72
N CYS A 210 14.18 23.66 -2.71
CA CYS A 210 13.19 23.11 -1.79
C CYS A 210 13.85 22.62 -0.50
N PRO A 211 13.09 22.34 0.57
CA PRO A 211 13.64 21.85 1.84
C PRO A 211 14.50 20.59 1.70
N ASP A 212 14.07 19.61 0.88
CA ASP A 212 14.82 18.37 0.64
C ASP A 212 16.19 18.59 -0.04
N ALA A 213 16.41 19.75 -0.68
CA ALA A 213 17.67 20.07 -1.37
C ALA A 213 18.61 21.00 -0.58
N GLU A 214 18.20 21.50 0.58
CA GLU A 214 19.06 22.36 1.41
C GLU A 214 20.19 21.56 2.06
N GLU A 215 19.82 20.48 2.75
CA GLU A 215 20.73 19.56 3.46
C GLU A 215 20.29 18.11 3.21
N PRO A 216 20.44 17.59 1.97
CA PRO A 216 19.94 16.27 1.62
C PRO A 216 20.70 15.17 2.35
N GLU A 217 19.98 14.11 2.73
CA GLU A 217 20.59 12.85 3.17
C GLU A 217 21.55 12.33 2.10
N PHE A 218 22.72 11.83 2.52
CA PHE A 218 23.76 11.41 1.59
C PHE A 218 23.28 10.32 0.63
N GLU A 219 22.54 9.33 1.13
CA GLU A 219 21.98 8.26 0.31
C GLU A 219 20.92 8.78 -0.68
N PHE A 220 20.11 9.77 -0.29
CA PHE A 220 19.14 10.38 -1.19
C PHE A 220 19.81 11.07 -2.38
N LEU A 221 20.86 11.86 -2.10
CA LEU A 221 21.62 12.51 -3.16
C LEU A 221 22.31 11.48 -4.08
N GLN A 222 22.83 10.38 -3.52
CA GLN A 222 23.42 9.30 -4.31
C GLN A 222 22.39 8.63 -5.23
N ASP A 223 21.22 8.27 -4.71
CA ASP A 223 20.16 7.65 -5.50
C ASP A 223 19.65 8.60 -6.59
N ALA A 224 19.49 9.89 -6.28
CA ALA A 224 19.10 10.90 -7.26
C ALA A 224 20.15 11.09 -8.36
N MET A 225 21.43 11.12 -8.02
CA MET A 225 22.53 11.21 -8.98
C MET A 225 22.60 9.97 -9.88
N ALA A 226 22.49 8.77 -9.31
CA ALA A 226 22.45 7.52 -10.05
C ALA A 226 21.24 7.51 -11.01
N ARG A 227 20.06 7.91 -10.50
CA ARG A 227 18.84 7.96 -11.30
C ARG A 227 18.91 8.98 -12.43
N MET A 228 19.51 10.15 -12.21
CA MET A 228 19.77 11.15 -13.26
C MET A 228 20.69 10.60 -14.35
N ALA A 229 21.77 9.90 -13.97
CA ALA A 229 22.69 9.27 -14.92
C ALA A 229 21.98 8.19 -15.76
N ASP A 230 21.19 7.32 -15.12
CA ASP A 230 20.43 6.27 -15.80
C ASP A 230 19.32 6.84 -16.70
N ALA A 231 18.68 7.93 -16.26
CA ALA A 231 17.65 8.62 -17.04
C ALA A 231 18.23 9.27 -18.30
N GLY A 232 19.39 9.93 -18.18
CA GLY A 232 20.03 10.68 -19.25
C GLY A 232 19.09 11.72 -19.85
N GLN A 233 18.99 11.74 -21.18
CA GLN A 233 18.15 12.71 -21.90
C GLN A 233 16.64 12.55 -21.62
N ARG A 234 16.20 11.41 -21.07
CA ARG A 234 14.78 11.15 -20.78
C ARG A 234 14.20 12.11 -19.73
N VAL A 235 15.04 12.65 -18.84
CA VAL A 235 14.64 13.69 -17.87
C VAL A 235 14.05 14.92 -18.57
N PHE A 236 14.53 15.23 -19.77
CA PHE A 236 14.17 16.43 -20.52
C PHE A 236 13.09 16.18 -21.57
N ALA A 237 12.65 14.94 -21.79
CA ALA A 237 11.72 14.56 -22.86
C ALA A 237 10.23 14.75 -22.50
N ALA A 238 9.94 15.46 -21.40
CA ALA A 238 8.66 15.46 -20.71
C ALA A 238 7.55 16.32 -21.37
N ASP A 239 7.77 16.88 -22.56
CA ASP A 239 6.90 17.91 -23.13
C ASP A 239 6.30 17.60 -24.52
N ALA A 240 6.52 16.40 -25.10
CA ALA A 240 5.85 16.03 -26.36
C ALA A 240 5.06 14.71 -26.35
N ALA A 241 5.46 13.70 -25.56
CA ALA A 241 4.72 12.44 -25.40
C ALA A 241 5.20 11.55 -24.22
N GLY A 242 6.10 12.06 -23.37
CA GLY A 242 6.73 11.25 -22.31
C GLY A 242 5.88 11.21 -21.05
N GLU A 243 5.17 10.11 -20.82
CA GLU A 243 4.50 9.85 -19.53
C GLU A 243 5.52 9.89 -18.37
N MET A 244 5.12 10.51 -17.26
CA MET A 244 5.93 10.51 -16.04
C MET A 244 6.18 9.07 -15.57
N PRO A 245 7.33 8.77 -14.93
CA PRO A 245 7.61 7.40 -14.44
C PRO A 245 6.50 6.81 -13.56
N TRP A 246 5.80 7.64 -12.80
CA TRP A 246 4.67 7.28 -11.94
C TRP A 246 3.30 7.32 -12.62
N ALA A 247 3.24 7.39 -13.95
CA ALA A 247 1.99 7.17 -14.68
C ALA A 247 1.43 5.75 -14.46
N ASP A 248 2.33 4.78 -14.22
CA ASP A 248 1.99 3.44 -13.76
C ASP A 248 2.42 3.26 -12.29
N ALA A 249 1.48 3.45 -11.36
CA ALA A 249 1.73 3.25 -9.92
C ALA A 249 2.22 1.82 -9.59
N CYS A 250 1.81 0.83 -10.39
CA CYS A 250 2.19 -0.58 -10.25
C CYS A 250 3.72 -0.79 -10.34
N ALA A 251 4.44 0.11 -11.03
CA ALA A 251 5.89 0.09 -11.14
C ALA A 251 6.61 0.38 -9.80
N TYR A 252 5.89 0.96 -8.84
CA TYR A 252 6.41 1.23 -7.50
C TYR A 252 5.95 0.19 -6.48
N HIS A 253 4.83 -0.48 -6.70
CA HIS A 253 4.28 -1.49 -5.79
C HIS A 253 5.18 -2.72 -5.59
N GLU A 254 5.06 -3.36 -4.43
CA GLU A 254 5.76 -4.58 -4.04
C GLU A 254 4.92 -5.85 -4.27
N HIS A 255 3.60 -5.73 -4.41
CA HIS A 255 2.60 -6.77 -4.76
C HIS A 255 2.44 -7.95 -3.80
N GLY A 256 3.35 -8.18 -2.86
CA GLY A 256 3.26 -9.32 -1.93
C GLY A 256 3.01 -10.65 -2.65
N GLU A 257 2.14 -11.51 -2.10
CA GLU A 257 1.70 -12.76 -2.74
C GLU A 257 0.44 -12.59 -3.62
N GLY A 258 -0.10 -11.36 -3.71
CA GLY A 258 -1.40 -11.07 -4.31
C GLY A 258 -1.32 -10.43 -5.70
N ALA A 259 -2.50 -10.18 -6.27
CA ALA A 259 -2.62 -9.25 -7.39
C ALA A 259 -2.46 -7.81 -6.87
N CYS A 260 -2.11 -6.88 -7.77
CA CYS A 260 -2.09 -5.46 -7.45
C CYS A 260 -3.45 -5.02 -6.89
N HIS A 261 -3.46 -4.23 -5.80
CA HIS A 261 -4.70 -3.74 -5.20
C HIS A 261 -5.58 -2.95 -6.18
N LEU A 262 -4.96 -2.30 -7.17
CA LEU A 262 -5.67 -1.61 -8.26
C LEU A 262 -6.50 -2.55 -9.16
N ALA A 263 -6.19 -3.85 -9.21
CA ALA A 263 -6.92 -4.83 -10.03
C ALA A 263 -8.21 -5.34 -9.35
N GLU A 264 -8.35 -5.16 -8.04
CA GLU A 264 -9.54 -5.61 -7.29
C GLU A 264 -10.71 -4.60 -7.43
N ASP A 265 -10.39 -3.35 -7.76
CA ASP A 265 -11.38 -2.32 -8.10
C ASP A 265 -11.88 -2.42 -9.55
N ASP A 266 -11.14 -3.12 -10.40
CA ASP A 266 -11.49 -3.34 -11.80
C ASP A 266 -12.71 -4.27 -11.95
N ASP A 267 -13.12 -5.07 -10.96
CA ASP A 267 -14.35 -5.87 -11.05
C ASP A 267 -15.62 -4.99 -11.20
N ASP A 268 -15.59 -3.72 -10.79
CA ASP A 268 -16.63 -2.72 -11.08
C ASP A 268 -16.37 -1.95 -12.41
N VAL A 269 -15.17 -2.03 -13.00
CA VAL A 269 -14.75 -1.27 -14.20
C VAL A 269 -14.57 -2.15 -15.46
N LEU A 270 -14.52 -3.48 -15.33
CA LEU A 270 -14.39 -4.46 -16.42
C LEU A 270 -15.56 -4.48 -17.43
N LEU A 271 -16.57 -3.63 -17.27
CA LEU A 271 -17.63 -3.43 -18.25
C LEU A 271 -17.28 -2.40 -19.35
N LEU A 272 -16.11 -1.75 -19.31
CA LEU A 272 -15.76 -0.69 -20.28
C LEU A 272 -14.48 -0.88 -21.12
N LYS A 273 -13.74 -1.99 -20.97
CA LYS A 273 -12.55 -2.21 -21.82
C LYS A 273 -12.65 -3.52 -22.61
N SER A 274 -12.63 -3.37 -23.95
CA SER A 274 -12.43 -4.47 -24.90
C SER A 274 -10.98 -5.00 -24.85
N PRO A 275 -10.73 -6.26 -25.25
CA PRO A 275 -9.58 -7.02 -24.76
C PRO A 275 -8.32 -6.82 -25.61
N GLN A 276 -7.34 -6.08 -25.09
CA GLN A 276 -5.92 -6.18 -25.43
C GLN A 276 -5.17 -5.74 -24.16
N THR A 277 -4.33 -6.53 -23.48
CA THR A 277 -3.23 -7.36 -23.94
C THR A 277 -2.91 -8.43 -22.89
N ALA A 278 -2.60 -9.65 -23.34
CA ALA A 278 -2.15 -10.73 -22.46
C ALA A 278 -0.77 -10.40 -21.84
N PRO A 279 -0.51 -10.76 -20.55
CA PRO A 279 0.80 -10.58 -19.97
C PRO A 279 1.81 -11.57 -20.58
N LEU A 280 2.91 -11.03 -21.11
CA LEU A 280 4.04 -11.80 -21.59
C LEU A 280 4.70 -12.54 -20.43
N ARG A 281 4.58 -13.88 -20.43
CA ARG A 281 5.37 -14.78 -19.57
C ARG A 281 6.86 -14.49 -19.77
N ARG A 282 7.55 -14.03 -18.72
CA ARG A 282 9.01 -14.01 -18.69
C ARG A 282 9.53 -15.45 -18.69
N SER A 283 10.35 -15.77 -19.69
CA SER A 283 11.05 -17.04 -19.84
C SER A 283 12.01 -17.28 -18.67
N ALA A 284 11.89 -18.43 -18.02
CA ALA A 284 12.88 -18.89 -17.05
C ALA A 284 14.23 -19.11 -17.76
N ARG A 285 15.30 -18.49 -17.25
CA ARG A 285 16.68 -18.81 -17.64
C ARG A 285 17.03 -20.19 -17.06
N SER A 286 17.46 -21.11 -17.91
CA SER A 286 18.03 -22.40 -17.52
C SER A 286 19.26 -22.20 -16.65
N VAL A 287 19.27 -22.85 -15.48
CA VAL A 287 20.46 -23.01 -14.63
C VAL A 287 21.29 -24.14 -15.23
N THR A 288 22.44 -23.80 -15.81
CA THR A 288 23.43 -24.79 -16.26
C THR A 288 24.27 -25.22 -15.07
N THR A 289 24.17 -26.48 -14.68
CA THR A 289 24.96 -27.11 -13.63
C THR A 289 26.43 -27.24 -14.07
N LEU A 290 27.35 -26.60 -13.35
CA LEU A 290 28.80 -26.83 -13.49
C LEU A 290 29.18 -28.14 -12.78
N SER A 291 29.75 -29.06 -13.56
CA SER A 291 30.26 -30.36 -13.11
C SER A 291 31.66 -30.21 -12.50
N SER A 292 31.85 -30.79 -11.31
CA SER A 292 33.13 -30.86 -10.61
C SER A 292 34.15 -31.70 -11.37
N HIS A 293 35.26 -31.08 -11.79
CA HIS A 293 36.43 -31.81 -12.24
C HIS A 293 37.27 -32.29 -11.05
N LYS A 294 37.42 -33.62 -10.99
CA LYS A 294 38.32 -34.34 -10.09
C LYS A 294 39.77 -34.00 -10.39
N THR A 295 40.53 -33.83 -9.30
CA THR A 295 41.98 -33.83 -9.23
C THR A 295 42.57 -35.14 -9.76
N ALA A 296 43.62 -35.03 -10.59
CA ALA A 296 44.50 -36.13 -10.93
C ALA A 296 45.95 -35.68 -10.74
N SER A 297 46.62 -36.39 -9.84
CA SER A 297 48.04 -36.36 -9.50
C SER A 297 48.90 -37.07 -10.55
N PHE A 298 50.07 -36.49 -10.88
CA PHE A 298 51.31 -37.12 -11.38
C PHE A 298 52.44 -36.12 -11.02
N LEU A 299 53.45 -36.39 -10.17
CA LEU A 299 54.60 -37.30 -10.31
C LEU A 299 55.25 -37.19 -11.70
N ASP A 300 56.16 -36.23 -11.89
CA ASP A 300 57.63 -36.31 -11.72
C ASP A 300 58.21 -34.89 -11.60
#